data_AF-A0A7U9SLF9-F1
#
_entry.id   AF-A0A7U9SLF9-F1
#
_cell.length_a   1.000
_cell.length_b   1.000
_cell.length_c   1.000
_cell.angle_alpha   90.00
_cell.angle_beta   90.00
_cell.angle_gamma   90.00
#
_symmetry.space_group_name_H-M   'P 1'
#
loop_
_entity.id
_entity.type
_entity.pdbx_description
1 polymer ?
#
loop_
_entity_poly.entity_id
_entity_poly.type
_entity_poly.pdbx_seq_one_letter_code
_entity_poly.pdbx_strand_id
1 'polypeptide(L)'
;MRFKHTEQTAAIYNSMIKEYREIQSDSDLERAGLSYDDYRSSDFGLFLDMLRFDGIGFTSSKDVAEWAKRHGCFVTKEENRWTVRLQEVGNEAGN
;
A
#
# COMPACT_ATOMS: atom_id res chain seq x y z
N MET A 1 20.85 -5.21 1.98
CA MET A 1 19.99 -4.96 0.80
C MET A 1 19.57 -3.50 0.85
N ARG A 2 19.87 -2.68 -0.17
CA ARG A 2 19.41 -1.27 -0.24
C ARG A 2 18.02 -1.26 -0.87
N PHE A 3 17.04 -0.68 -0.17
CA PHE A 3 15.67 -0.56 -0.63
C PHE A 3 15.61 0.27 -1.92
N LYS A 4 14.71 -0.08 -2.86
CA LYS A 4 14.46 0.70 -4.08
C LYS A 4 13.52 1.87 -3.79
N HIS A 5 13.87 2.70 -2.80
CA HIS A 5 13.07 3.87 -2.46
C HIS A 5 13.81 5.17 -2.79
N THR A 6 13.15 6.06 -3.52
CA THR A 6 13.45 7.50 -3.46
C THR A 6 12.93 8.07 -2.13
N GLU A 7 13.40 9.25 -1.72
CA GLU A 7 12.89 9.93 -0.51
C GLU A 7 11.36 10.07 -0.51
N GLN A 8 10.78 10.35 -1.69
CA GLN A 8 9.33 10.45 -1.88
C GLN A 8 8.62 9.11 -1.64
N THR A 9 9.09 8.02 -2.27
CA THR A 9 8.47 6.69 -2.09
C THR A 9 8.63 6.16 -0.66
N ALA A 10 9.74 6.49 0.01
CA ALA A 10 9.95 6.17 1.41
C ALA A 10 8.96 6.93 2.32
N ALA A 11 8.67 8.20 2.02
CA ALA A 11 7.69 8.99 2.77
C ALA A 11 6.28 8.40 2.68
N ILE A 12 5.86 7.99 1.46
CA ILE A 12 4.57 7.32 1.23
C ILE A 12 4.49 6.03 2.04
N TYR A 13 5.46 5.14 1.88
CA TYR A 13 5.48 3.86 2.60
C TYR A 13 5.53 4.05 4.13
N ASN A 14 6.31 5.02 4.61
CA ASN A 14 6.39 5.33 6.04
C ASN A 14 5.06 5.88 6.59
N SER A 15 4.29 6.62 5.81
CA SER A 15 2.94 7.05 6.20
C SER A 15 2.00 5.86 6.35
N MET A 16 2.03 4.93 5.37
CA MET A 16 1.21 3.72 5.40
C MET A 16 1.52 2.83 6.61
N ILE A 17 2.80 2.55 6.87
CA ILE A 17 3.18 1.66 7.98
C ILE A 17 2.93 2.27 9.36
N LYS A 18 2.94 3.61 9.47
CA LYS A 18 2.56 4.31 10.71
C LYS A 18 1.08 4.15 10.98
N GLU A 19 0.22 4.49 10.02
CA GLU A 19 -1.23 4.35 10.17
C GLU A 19 -1.61 2.89 10.47
N TYR A 20 -1.04 1.93 9.74
CA TYR A 20 -1.28 0.50 9.99
C TYR A 20 -0.94 0.06 11.41
N ARG A 21 0.11 0.63 12.02
CA ARG A 21 0.52 0.31 13.41
C ARG A 21 -0.33 1.01 14.48
N GLU A 22 -1.04 2.07 14.10
CA GLU A 22 -1.91 2.84 15.00
C GLU A 22 -3.34 2.29 15.04
N ILE A 23 -3.70 1.34 14.18
CA ILE A 23 -4.99 0.66 14.23
C ILE A 23 -5.06 -0.21 15.50
N GLN A 24 -5.91 0.17 16.45
CA GLN A 24 -6.12 -0.55 17.71
C GLN A 24 -7.59 -0.89 17.99
N SER A 25 -8.51 -0.39 17.18
CA SER A 25 -9.95 -0.51 17.38
C SER A 25 -10.73 -0.58 16.06
N ASP A 26 -11.98 -1.03 16.13
CA ASP A 26 -12.90 -1.02 14.98
C ASP A 26 -13.15 0.41 14.47
N SER A 27 -13.19 1.41 15.36
CA SER A 27 -13.27 2.82 14.98
C SER A 27 -12.06 3.29 14.17
N ASP A 28 -10.87 2.76 14.43
CA ASP A 28 -9.68 3.07 13.63
C ASP A 28 -9.75 2.42 12.25
N LEU A 29 -10.30 1.20 12.15
CA LEU A 29 -10.55 0.52 10.89
C LEU A 29 -11.53 1.31 10.02
N GLU A 30 -12.65 1.75 10.59
CA GLU A 30 -13.62 2.60 9.88
C GLU A 30 -12.99 3.91 9.38
N ARG A 31 -12.18 4.55 10.23
CA ARG A 31 -11.44 5.78 9.86
C ARG A 31 -10.43 5.52 8.74
N ALA A 32 -9.76 4.37 8.77
CA ALA A 32 -8.88 3.91 7.70
C ALA A 32 -9.66 3.34 6.50
N GLY A 33 -10.99 3.29 6.53
CA GLY A 33 -11.82 2.70 5.46
C GLY A 33 -11.42 1.26 5.14
N LEU A 34 -11.03 0.49 6.16
CA LEU A 34 -10.66 -0.92 6.08
C LEU A 34 -11.69 -1.76 6.82
N SER A 35 -11.97 -2.97 6.33
CA SER A 35 -12.73 -3.94 7.11
C SER A 35 -11.82 -4.71 8.08
N TYR A 36 -12.43 -5.36 9.08
CA TYR A 36 -11.70 -6.28 9.97
C TYR A 36 -11.06 -7.43 9.20
N ASP A 37 -11.75 -7.96 8.18
CA ASP A 37 -11.26 -9.04 7.34
C ASP A 37 -10.04 -8.61 6.52
N ASP A 38 -10.04 -7.38 5.99
CA ASP A 38 -8.86 -6.81 5.32
C ASP A 38 -7.66 -6.77 6.26
N TYR A 39 -7.84 -6.16 7.44
CA TYR A 39 -6.78 -5.97 8.42
C TYR A 39 -6.23 -7.30 8.96
N ARG A 40 -7.10 -8.28 9.20
CA ARG A 40 -6.71 -9.58 9.75
C ARG A 40 -6.11 -10.51 8.70
N SER A 41 -6.42 -10.29 7.42
CA SER A 41 -5.93 -11.10 6.32
C SER A 41 -4.39 -11.13 6.26
N SER A 42 -3.84 -12.32 6.04
CA SER A 42 -2.40 -12.46 5.77
C SER A 42 -1.97 -11.73 4.49
N ASP A 43 -2.92 -11.47 3.59
CA ASP A 43 -2.66 -10.76 2.34
C ASP A 43 -2.27 -9.30 2.57
N PHE A 44 -2.74 -8.65 3.64
CA PHE A 44 -2.35 -7.27 3.94
C PHE A 44 -0.88 -7.20 4.36
N GLY A 45 -0.44 -8.10 5.25
CA GLY A 45 0.97 -8.18 5.65
C GLY A 45 1.89 -8.40 4.44
N LEU A 46 1.54 -9.35 3.57
CA LEU A 46 2.28 -9.62 2.34
C LEU A 46 2.27 -8.41 1.39
N PHE A 47 1.14 -7.73 1.26
CA PHE A 47 0.99 -6.51 0.48
C PHE A 47 1.96 -5.41 0.93
N LEU A 48 2.07 -5.16 2.24
CA LEU A 48 3.02 -4.18 2.80
C LEU A 48 4.47 -4.59 2.54
N ASP A 49 4.81 -5.86 2.69
CA ASP A 49 6.16 -6.35 2.40
C ASP A 49 6.53 -6.20 0.93
N MET A 50 5.64 -6.53 0.00
CA MET A 50 5.87 -6.32 -1.44
C MET A 50 6.12 -4.83 -1.76
N LEU A 51 5.30 -3.93 -1.22
CA LEU A 51 5.51 -2.48 -1.37
C LEU A 51 6.87 -2.03 -0.82
N ARG A 52 7.31 -2.60 0.31
CA ARG A 52 8.60 -2.29 0.93
C ARG A 52 9.79 -2.76 0.09
N PHE A 53 9.70 -3.95 -0.52
CA PHE A 53 10.83 -4.53 -1.25
C PHE A 53 10.90 -4.05 -2.69
N ASP A 54 9.78 -4.09 -3.40
CA ASP A 54 9.71 -3.89 -4.85
C ASP A 54 9.07 -2.55 -5.24
N GLY A 55 8.48 -1.82 -4.28
CA GLY A 55 7.70 -0.62 -4.57
C GLY A 55 6.37 -0.91 -5.27
N ILE A 56 5.99 -2.18 -5.40
CA ILE A 56 4.79 -2.68 -6.06
C ILE A 56 4.15 -3.72 -5.14
N GLY A 57 2.85 -3.63 -4.92
CA GLY A 57 2.07 -4.59 -4.16
C GLY A 57 0.78 -4.96 -4.86
N PHE A 58 0.24 -6.14 -4.54
CA PHE A 58 -1.02 -6.63 -5.08
C PHE A 58 -2.01 -6.91 -3.95
N THR A 59 -3.28 -6.60 -4.18
CA THR A 59 -4.36 -6.93 -3.26
C THR A 59 -5.64 -7.24 -4.03
N SER A 60 -6.43 -8.19 -3.54
CA SER A 60 -7.78 -8.47 -4.05
C SER A 60 -8.82 -7.52 -3.43
N SER A 61 -8.50 -6.90 -2.30
CA SER A 61 -9.38 -5.98 -1.59
C SER A 61 -9.38 -4.59 -2.24
N LYS A 62 -10.57 -4.10 -2.55
CA LYS A 62 -10.78 -2.73 -2.98
C LYS A 62 -10.44 -1.74 -1.87
N ASP A 63 -10.75 -2.08 -0.63
CA ASP A 63 -10.61 -1.17 0.51
C ASP A 63 -9.12 -0.94 0.84
N VAL A 64 -8.31 -2.01 0.78
CA VAL A 64 -6.84 -1.89 0.86
C VAL A 64 -6.26 -1.06 -0.28
N ALA A 65 -6.79 -1.22 -1.50
CA ALA A 65 -6.33 -0.45 -2.65
C ALA A 65 -6.66 1.05 -2.53
N GLU A 66 -7.89 1.38 -2.14
CA GLU A 66 -8.30 2.77 -1.90
C GLU A 66 -7.58 3.39 -0.69
N TRP A 67 -7.34 2.61 0.36
CA TRP A 67 -6.50 3.02 1.49
C TRP A 67 -5.10 3.41 1.02
N ALA A 68 -4.43 2.56 0.24
CA ALA A 68 -3.11 2.86 -0.29
C ALA A 68 -3.09 4.09 -1.23
N LYS A 69 -4.15 4.27 -2.03
CA LYS A 69 -4.33 5.44 -2.90
C LYS A 69 -4.39 6.74 -2.10
N ARG A 70 -5.06 6.77 -0.94
CA ARG A 70 -5.11 7.96 -0.06
C ARG A 70 -3.75 8.35 0.51
N HIS A 71 -2.84 7.38 0.67
CA HIS A 71 -1.44 7.65 1.03
C HIS A 71 -0.57 8.16 -0.13
N GLY A 72 -1.12 8.25 -1.35
CA GLY A 72 -0.41 8.72 -2.53
C GLY A 72 0.16 7.60 -3.41
N CYS A 73 -0.25 6.34 -3.20
CA CYS A 73 0.10 5.27 -4.13
C CYS A 73 -0.67 5.37 -5.44
N PHE A 74 -0.05 4.89 -6.52
CA PHE A 74 -0.69 4.71 -7.81
C PHE A 74 -1.39 3.35 -7.83
N VAL A 75 -2.69 3.36 -8.13
CA VAL A 75 -3.53 2.16 -8.07
C VAL A 75 -4.14 1.88 -9.43
N THR A 76 -4.01 0.65 -9.91
CA THR A 76 -4.58 0.17 -11.17
C THR A 76 -5.37 -1.11 -10.91
N LYS A 77 -6.58 -1.21 -11.45
CA LYS A 77 -7.38 -2.44 -11.40
C LYS A 77 -7.03 -3.34 -12.59
N GLU A 78 -6.69 -4.59 -12.32
CA GLU A 78 -6.43 -5.65 -13.32
C GLU A 78 -7.39 -6.80 -13.04
N GLU A 79 -8.32 -7.11 -13.94
CA GLU A 79 -9.31 -8.22 -13.85
C GLU A 79 -9.86 -8.47 -12.42
N ASN A 80 -9.16 -9.28 -11.63
CA ASN A 80 -9.55 -9.76 -10.30
C ASN A 80 -8.69 -9.20 -9.14
N ARG A 81 -7.76 -8.27 -9.39
CA ARG A 81 -6.86 -7.70 -8.39
C ARG A 81 -6.57 -6.22 -8.62
N TRP A 82 -6.00 -5.59 -7.60
CA TRP A 82 -5.47 -4.24 -7.64
C TRP A 82 -3.95 -4.30 -7.56
N THR A 83 -3.30 -3.60 -8.50
CA THR A 83 -1.87 -3.34 -8.50
C THR A 83 -1.63 -1.97 -7.90
N VAL A 84 -0.83 -1.89 -6.85
CA VAL A 84 -0.47 -0.66 -6.14
C VAL A 84 1.02 -0.40 -6.33
N ARG A 85 1.40 0.83 -6.66
CA ARG A 85 2.80 1.24 -6.87
C ARG A 85 3.12 2.50 -6.07
N LEU A 86 4.32 2.58 -5.51
CA LEU A 86 4.80 3.80 -4.84
C LEU A 86 5.21 4.91 -5.84
N GLN A 87 5.42 4.55 -7.11
CA GLN A 87 5.85 5.45 -8.17
C GLN A 87 5.04 5.20 -9.45
N GLU A 88 4.86 6.24 -10.26
CA GLU A 88 4.15 6.17 -11.53
C GLU A 88 4.91 5.34 -12.56
N VAL A 89 4.18 4.58 -13.38
CA VAL A 89 4.73 3.82 -14.51
C VAL A 89 5.13 4.82 -15.60
N GLY A 90 6.42 5.18 -15.65
CA GLY A 90 6.95 6.18 -16.57
C GLY A 90 8.25 6.85 -16.14
N ASN A 91 8.70 6.63 -14.91
CA ASN A 91 9.91 7.26 -14.36
C ASN A 91 11.13 6.31 -14.30
N GLU A 92 11.22 5.37 -15.25
CA GLU A 92 12.44 4.59 -15.55
C GLU A 92 13.25 5.18 -16.72
N ALA A 93 13.03 6.45 -17.07
CA ALA A 93 13.84 7.16 -18.07
C ALA A 93 14.51 8.38 -17.44
N GLY A 94 15.80 8.25 -17.12
CA GLY A 94 16.61 9.34 -16.63
C GLY A 94 18.02 8.91 -16.25
N ASN A 95 18.73 8.25 -17.16
CA ASN A 95 20.19 8.17 -17.15
C ASN A 95 20.70 8.88 -18.41
#